data_AF-A0A6B0XXX7-F1
#
_entry.id   AF-A0A6B0XXX7-F1
#
_cell.length_a   1.000
_cell.length_b   1.000
_cell.length_c   1.000
_cell.angle_alpha   90.00
_cell.angle_beta   90.00
_cell.angle_gamma   90.00
#
_symmetry.space_group_name_H-M   'P 1'
#
loop_
_entity.id
_entity.type
_entity.pdbx_description
1 polymer ?
#
loop_
_entity_poly.entity_id
_entity_poly.type
_entity_poly.pdbx_seq_one_letter_code
_entity_poly.pdbx_strand_id
1 'polypeptide(L)'
;MEAATGVECSPVHTSLCTEQADIAAREVAAGGCTICCGQEMRFFEELAEELDAEVPAFVDLRDRAGWTDDDKDTGPKMAALVAAATMPPASTKTVDVVSEGVCLIIGSGDVAFGAARRLADTHGVTVLQLDDSDPPPEREFDVIRGKTRKASGALGAFKVSFDHFSRVQPGGRGNWRWTEPRNGAHSECDIILDLSGQAPLFAAHEKREGYLRADPGSVTASMDAVFDAAKLIGTFEKPLYARVEPILCAHSRAGQVGCSRCLDACPTGAIAPEGDYVTVDPMACAGCGACSSLCPSGAISYDAPP
;
A
#
# COMPACT_ATOMS: atom_id res chain seq x y z
N MET A 1 -11.60 -4.06 38.69
CA MET A 1 -10.75 -3.77 37.51
C MET A 1 -9.33 -4.24 37.78
N GLU A 2 -8.66 -3.73 38.81
CA GLU A 2 -7.31 -4.15 39.23
C GLU A 2 -7.13 -5.67 39.32
N ALA A 3 -8.04 -6.37 40.03
CA ALA A 3 -7.98 -7.82 40.17
C ALA A 3 -8.10 -8.60 38.83
N ALA A 4 -8.69 -7.99 37.80
CA ALA A 4 -8.90 -8.61 36.50
C ALA A 4 -7.81 -8.25 35.48
N THR A 5 -7.22 -7.05 35.58
CA THR A 5 -6.25 -6.53 34.61
C THR A 5 -4.82 -6.56 35.12
N GLY A 6 -4.61 -6.63 36.44
CA GLY A 6 -3.31 -6.43 37.09
C GLY A 6 -2.79 -4.99 37.04
N VAL A 7 -3.61 -4.06 36.55
CA VAL A 7 -3.29 -2.62 36.43
C VAL A 7 -3.82 -1.90 37.65
N GLU A 8 -2.97 -1.12 38.33
CA GLU A 8 -3.37 -0.25 39.43
C GLU A 8 -4.35 0.82 38.92
N CYS A 9 -5.47 0.98 39.60
CA CYS A 9 -6.51 1.91 39.20
C CYS A 9 -6.49 3.12 40.13
N SER A 10 -6.49 4.33 39.55
CA SER A 10 -6.77 5.53 40.32
C SER A 10 -8.19 5.48 40.91
N PRO A 11 -8.48 6.31 41.92
CA PRO A 11 -9.86 6.61 42.27
C PRO A 11 -10.67 7.09 41.04
N VAL A 12 -11.98 6.88 41.07
CA VAL A 12 -12.86 7.38 40.00
C VAL A 12 -12.95 8.90 40.10
N HIS A 13 -12.58 9.57 39.01
CA HIS A 13 -12.66 11.02 38.86
C HIS A 13 -13.92 11.41 38.07
N THR A 14 -14.56 12.53 38.46
CA THR A 14 -15.81 12.98 37.84
C THR A 14 -15.59 14.00 36.72
N SER A 15 -14.45 14.70 36.73
CA SER A 15 -14.18 15.83 35.83
C SER A 15 -12.68 15.99 35.56
N LEU A 16 -12.02 14.87 35.24
CA LEU A 16 -10.57 14.78 35.07
C LEU A 16 -10.03 15.72 33.97
N CYS A 17 -10.78 15.93 32.89
CA CYS A 17 -10.43 16.80 31.77
C CYS A 17 -10.72 18.29 32.00
N THR A 18 -11.33 18.66 33.13
CA THR A 18 -11.74 20.04 33.40
C THR A 18 -11.33 20.47 34.80
N GLU A 19 -12.21 20.29 35.79
CA GLU A 19 -12.01 20.78 37.15
C GLU A 19 -10.87 20.08 37.91
N GLN A 20 -10.39 18.94 37.39
CA GLN A 20 -9.38 18.08 38.01
C GLN A 20 -8.14 17.88 37.11
N ALA A 21 -7.86 18.87 36.26
CA ALA A 21 -6.73 18.85 35.33
C ALA A 21 -5.37 18.76 36.03
N ASP A 22 -5.26 19.23 37.27
CA ASP A 22 -4.05 19.13 38.10
C ASP A 22 -3.69 17.67 38.43
N ILE A 23 -4.70 16.85 38.69
CA ILE A 23 -4.53 15.41 38.90
C ILE A 23 -4.08 14.74 37.60
N ALA A 24 -4.75 15.06 36.49
CA ALA A 24 -4.37 14.57 35.17
C ALA A 24 -2.91 14.90 34.85
N ALA A 25 -2.50 16.15 35.07
CA ALA A 25 -1.14 16.61 34.82
C ALA A 25 -0.11 15.83 35.64
N ARG A 26 -0.41 15.53 36.90
CA ARG A 26 0.48 14.74 37.77
C ARG A 26 0.66 13.31 37.25
N GLU A 27 -0.44 12.63 36.92
CA GLU A 27 -0.37 11.24 36.45
C GLU A 27 0.23 11.13 35.04
N VAL A 28 -0.03 12.11 34.15
CA VAL A 28 0.60 12.19 32.82
C VAL A 28 2.11 12.45 32.93
N ALA A 29 2.52 13.40 33.79
CA ALA A 29 3.95 13.68 34.02
C ALA A 29 4.71 12.49 34.63
N ALA A 30 4.03 11.63 35.41
CA ALA A 30 4.63 10.41 35.94
C ALA A 30 4.87 9.33 34.88
N GLY A 31 4.14 9.38 33.76
CA GLY A 31 4.22 8.43 32.65
C GLY A 31 3.54 7.09 32.93
N GLY A 32 3.37 6.27 31.89
CA GLY A 32 2.81 4.92 32.00
C GLY A 32 1.34 4.84 32.42
N CYS A 33 0.59 5.93 32.33
CA CYS A 33 -0.84 5.96 32.65
C CYS A 33 -1.71 5.71 31.40
N THR A 34 -2.94 5.25 31.63
CA THR A 34 -3.95 5.03 30.58
C THR A 34 -5.19 5.82 30.94
N ILE A 35 -5.61 6.73 30.06
CA ILE A 35 -6.79 7.56 30.25
C ILE A 35 -8.01 6.83 29.71
N CYS A 36 -8.98 6.57 30.60
CA CYS A 36 -10.18 5.80 30.28
C CYS A 36 -11.31 6.65 29.65
N CYS A 37 -10.96 7.61 28.78
CA CYS A 37 -11.89 8.51 28.10
C CYS A 37 -11.52 8.65 26.61
N GLY A 38 -12.47 8.40 25.71
CA GLY A 38 -12.30 8.63 24.27
C GLY A 38 -12.72 10.03 23.78
N GLN A 39 -13.56 10.76 24.53
CA GLN A 39 -14.10 12.04 24.06
C GLN A 39 -13.08 13.17 24.11
N GLU A 40 -12.35 13.28 25.23
CA GLU A 40 -11.47 14.41 25.52
C GLU A 40 -9.99 14.03 25.31
N MET A 41 -9.68 13.10 24.39
CA MET A 41 -8.30 12.65 24.13
C MET A 41 -7.37 13.83 23.80
N ARG A 42 -7.85 14.76 22.96
CA ARG A 42 -7.09 15.95 22.57
C ARG A 42 -6.60 16.78 23.75
N PHE A 43 -7.42 16.93 24.79
CA PHE A 43 -7.02 17.66 25.99
C PHE A 43 -5.82 16.99 26.68
N PHE A 44 -5.83 15.66 26.81
CA PHE A 44 -4.74 14.93 27.45
C PHE A 44 -3.48 14.82 26.58
N GLU A 45 -3.64 14.79 25.25
CA GLU A 45 -2.53 14.89 24.28
C GLU A 45 -1.84 16.26 24.38
N GLU A 46 -2.63 17.34 24.34
CA GLU A 46 -2.14 18.72 24.49
C GLU A 46 -1.48 18.92 25.88
N LEU A 47 -2.06 18.36 26.94
CA LEU A 47 -1.48 18.38 28.28
C LEU A 47 -0.14 17.62 28.37
N ALA A 48 -0.02 16.47 27.71
CA ALA A 48 1.23 15.71 27.66
C ALA A 48 2.33 16.49 26.89
N GLU A 49 1.96 17.15 25.80
CA GLU A 49 2.86 18.02 25.02
C GLU A 49 3.33 19.23 25.85
N GLU A 50 2.42 19.91 26.57
CA GLU A 50 2.78 21.02 27.47
C GLU A 50 3.74 20.60 28.59
N LEU A 51 3.65 19.36 29.04
CA LEU A 51 4.47 18.79 30.11
C LEU A 51 5.78 18.14 29.61
N ASP A 52 6.01 18.08 28.30
CA ASP A 52 7.10 17.29 27.67
C ASP A 52 7.11 15.83 28.17
N ALA A 53 5.92 15.24 28.28
CA ALA A 53 5.68 13.90 28.82
C ALA A 53 5.23 12.91 27.73
N GLU A 54 5.29 11.61 28.05
CA GLU A 54 4.76 10.56 27.16
C GLU A 54 3.23 10.70 27.02
N VAL A 55 2.73 10.68 25.78
CA VAL A 55 1.30 10.72 25.50
C VAL A 55 0.66 9.44 26.07
N PRO A 56 -0.36 9.56 26.96
CA PRO A 56 -0.97 8.38 27.58
C PRO A 56 -1.72 7.53 26.55
N ALA A 57 -1.85 6.24 26.85
CA ALA A 57 -2.76 5.38 26.11
C ALA A 57 -4.22 5.75 26.42
N PHE A 58 -5.14 5.53 25.47
CA PHE A 58 -6.56 5.86 25.63
C PHE A 58 -7.44 4.62 25.51
N VAL A 59 -8.41 4.50 26.42
CA VAL A 59 -9.43 3.44 26.40
C VAL A 59 -10.79 4.04 26.64
N ASP A 60 -11.65 4.04 25.64
CA ASP A 60 -13.00 4.55 25.82
C ASP A 60 -13.87 3.56 26.60
N LEU A 61 -13.92 3.72 27.93
CA LEU A 61 -14.82 2.94 28.78
C LEU A 61 -16.24 3.48 28.80
N ARG A 62 -16.43 4.78 28.53
CA ARG A 62 -17.74 5.42 28.60
C ARG A 62 -18.60 4.95 27.44
N ASP A 63 -18.23 5.22 26.19
CA ASP A 63 -19.15 4.96 25.07
C ASP A 63 -19.15 3.48 24.67
N ARG A 64 -18.07 2.75 24.96
CA ARG A 64 -17.99 1.32 24.67
C ARG A 64 -18.58 0.43 25.77
N ALA A 65 -18.77 0.92 27.00
CA ALA A 65 -19.30 0.09 28.09
C ALA A 65 -20.23 0.83 29.06
N GLY A 66 -19.85 2.01 29.56
CA GLY A 66 -20.57 2.71 30.62
C GLY A 66 -21.87 3.39 30.21
N TRP A 67 -21.98 3.88 28.97
CA TRP A 67 -23.21 4.40 28.39
C TRP A 67 -23.96 3.27 27.70
N THR A 68 -24.80 2.61 28.49
CA THR A 68 -25.68 1.53 28.05
C THR A 68 -26.99 1.58 28.81
N ASP A 69 -28.08 1.15 28.16
CA ASP A 69 -29.38 0.94 28.79
C ASP A 69 -29.48 -0.43 29.52
N ASP A 70 -28.43 -1.26 29.45
CA ASP A 70 -28.36 -2.55 30.15
C ASP A 70 -28.22 -2.32 31.66
N ASP A 71 -28.97 -3.07 32.47
CA ASP A 71 -28.98 -2.99 33.93
C ASP A 71 -27.93 -3.91 34.59
N LYS A 72 -27.22 -4.70 33.77
CA LYS A 72 -26.15 -5.59 34.22
C LYS A 72 -24.86 -4.84 34.55
N ASP A 73 -24.04 -5.49 35.38
CA ASP A 73 -22.71 -5.02 35.71
C ASP A 73 -21.82 -4.91 34.45
N THR A 74 -21.41 -3.68 34.14
CA THR A 74 -20.52 -3.34 33.02
C THR A 74 -19.03 -3.52 33.36
N GLY A 75 -18.70 -3.74 34.63
CA GLY A 75 -17.35 -3.93 35.14
C GLY A 75 -16.53 -4.98 34.40
N PRO A 76 -17.06 -6.17 34.08
CA PRO A 76 -16.35 -7.18 33.29
C PRO A 76 -15.97 -6.69 31.88
N LYS A 77 -16.87 -5.96 31.20
CA LYS A 77 -16.61 -5.40 29.87
C LYS A 77 -15.56 -4.30 29.94
N MET A 78 -15.67 -3.41 30.92
CA MET A 78 -14.69 -2.35 31.13
C MET A 78 -13.30 -2.92 31.45
N ALA A 79 -13.22 -3.92 32.32
CA ALA A 79 -11.96 -4.61 32.62
C ALA A 79 -11.37 -5.28 31.38
N ALA A 80 -12.20 -5.91 30.54
CA ALA A 80 -11.76 -6.50 29.29
C ALA A 80 -11.23 -5.45 28.30
N LEU A 81 -11.85 -4.27 28.22
CA LEU A 81 -11.37 -3.16 27.37
C LEU A 81 -10.01 -2.62 27.84
N VAL A 82 -9.82 -2.44 29.15
CA VAL A 82 -8.52 -2.03 29.72
C VAL A 82 -7.46 -3.10 29.48
N ALA A 83 -7.78 -4.38 29.76
CA ALA A 83 -6.85 -5.48 29.51
C ALA A 83 -6.46 -5.59 28.03
N ALA A 84 -7.42 -5.36 27.12
CA ALA A 84 -7.14 -5.39 25.68
C ALA A 84 -6.19 -4.25 25.25
N ALA A 85 -6.32 -3.08 25.87
CA ALA A 85 -5.47 -1.92 25.57
C ALA A 85 -4.05 -2.04 26.12
N THR A 86 -3.84 -2.84 27.17
CA THR A 86 -2.50 -3.12 27.69
C THR A 86 -1.80 -4.29 26.99
N MET A 87 -2.48 -4.97 26.06
CA MET A 87 -1.80 -5.98 25.23
C MET A 87 -0.84 -5.30 24.25
N PRO A 88 0.40 -5.81 24.11
CA PRO A 88 1.31 -5.30 23.11
C PRO A 88 0.68 -5.42 21.72
N PRO A 89 0.78 -4.38 20.86
CA PRO A 89 0.27 -4.46 19.51
C PRO A 89 0.95 -5.61 18.76
N ALA A 90 0.20 -6.32 17.93
CA ALA A 90 0.80 -7.37 17.11
C ALA A 90 1.82 -6.73 16.15
N SER A 91 3.03 -7.28 16.11
CA SER A 91 4.06 -6.79 15.19
C SER A 91 3.65 -7.12 13.76
N THR A 92 3.49 -6.09 12.92
CA THR A 92 3.29 -6.29 11.49
C THR A 92 4.63 -6.59 10.83
N LYS A 93 4.71 -7.68 10.07
CA LYS A 93 5.89 -7.93 9.23
C LYS A 93 5.79 -7.07 7.99
N THR A 94 6.81 -6.26 7.75
CA THR A 94 6.93 -5.40 6.57
C THR A 94 8.19 -5.76 5.79
N VAL A 95 8.22 -5.35 4.53
CA VAL A 95 9.41 -5.30 3.68
C VAL A 95 9.54 -3.90 3.12
N ASP A 96 10.76 -3.37 3.11
CA ASP A 96 11.04 -2.06 2.52
C ASP A 96 10.96 -2.15 0.99
N VAL A 97 10.30 -1.16 0.41
CA VAL A 97 10.16 -0.96 -1.04
C VAL A 97 10.80 0.37 -1.37
N VAL A 98 11.85 0.34 -2.18
CA VAL A 98 12.57 1.54 -2.61
C VAL A 98 12.10 1.92 -4.00
N SER A 99 11.79 3.20 -4.19
CA SER A 99 11.52 3.81 -5.49
C SER A 99 12.43 5.02 -5.67
N GLU A 100 13.21 5.01 -6.76
CA GLU A 100 14.10 6.10 -7.15
C GLU A 100 13.38 7.13 -8.05
N GLY A 101 12.11 6.90 -8.37
CA GLY A 101 11.31 7.77 -9.22
C GLY A 101 11.53 7.53 -10.71
N VAL A 102 11.96 6.33 -11.13
CA VAL A 102 12.01 5.98 -12.55
C VAL A 102 10.59 5.67 -13.04
N CYS A 103 10.03 6.51 -13.91
CA CYS A 103 8.64 6.44 -14.33
C CYS A 103 8.49 6.17 -15.84
N LEU A 104 7.78 5.10 -16.18
CA LEU A 104 7.34 4.82 -17.55
C LEU A 104 5.92 5.36 -17.76
N ILE A 105 5.78 6.36 -18.62
CA ILE A 105 4.48 6.91 -19.01
C ILE A 105 4.04 6.28 -20.34
N ILE A 106 2.83 5.76 -20.42
CA ILE A 106 2.27 5.14 -21.63
C ILE A 106 1.09 5.97 -22.11
N GLY A 107 1.12 6.50 -23.33
CA GLY A 107 -0.02 7.28 -23.83
C GLY A 107 0.19 7.94 -25.19
N SER A 108 -0.83 8.68 -25.63
CA SER A 108 -0.75 9.58 -26.79
C SER A 108 0.07 10.82 -26.47
N GLY A 109 0.68 11.42 -27.48
CA GLY A 109 1.70 12.47 -27.31
C GLY A 109 1.23 13.65 -26.47
N ASP A 110 0.10 14.28 -26.79
CA ASP A 110 -0.32 15.50 -26.07
C ASP A 110 -0.50 15.28 -24.57
N VAL A 111 -1.18 14.20 -24.18
CA VAL A 111 -1.46 13.88 -22.78
C VAL A 111 -0.22 13.34 -22.07
N ALA A 112 0.50 12.40 -22.70
CA ALA A 112 1.68 11.77 -22.10
C ALA A 112 2.86 12.74 -21.98
N PHE A 113 3.11 13.60 -22.97
CA PHE A 113 4.15 14.63 -22.88
C PHE A 113 3.79 15.69 -21.85
N GLY A 114 2.50 16.05 -21.73
CA GLY A 114 2.02 16.94 -20.67
C GLY A 114 2.25 16.37 -19.27
N ALA A 115 2.03 15.07 -19.07
CA ALA A 115 2.35 14.36 -17.83
C ALA A 115 3.87 14.30 -17.59
N ALA A 116 4.64 13.97 -18.63
CA ALA A 116 6.09 13.84 -18.56
C ALA A 116 6.77 15.12 -18.09
N ARG A 117 6.42 16.29 -18.66
CA ARG A 117 6.95 17.59 -18.24
C ARG A 117 6.71 17.91 -16.76
N ARG A 118 5.60 17.45 -16.20
CA ARG A 118 5.27 17.69 -14.78
C ARG A 118 6.08 16.81 -13.84
N LEU A 119 6.50 15.64 -14.31
CA LEU A 119 7.26 14.67 -13.51
C LEU A 119 8.78 14.80 -13.74
N ALA A 120 9.24 15.36 -14.87
CA ALA A 120 10.65 15.39 -15.25
C ALA A 120 11.59 16.08 -14.25
N ASP A 121 11.09 17.01 -13.44
CA ASP A 121 11.89 17.68 -12.41
C ASP A 121 12.21 16.77 -11.21
N THR A 122 11.39 15.74 -10.96
CA THR A 122 11.52 14.86 -9.79
C THR A 122 11.74 13.39 -10.14
N HIS A 123 11.41 12.98 -11.36
CA HIS A 123 11.41 11.59 -11.83
C HIS A 123 12.28 11.40 -13.07
N GLY A 124 12.92 10.23 -13.17
CA GLY A 124 13.52 9.77 -14.43
C GLY A 124 12.42 9.28 -15.37
N VAL A 125 11.99 10.11 -16.32
CA VAL A 125 10.81 9.83 -17.15
C VAL A 125 11.20 9.22 -18.51
N THR A 126 10.49 8.15 -18.89
CA THR A 126 10.44 7.63 -20.26
C THR A 126 9.00 7.58 -20.73
N VAL A 127 8.71 8.12 -21.92
CA VAL A 127 7.39 8.08 -22.54
C VAL A 127 7.35 7.01 -23.62
N LEU A 128 6.50 6.00 -23.45
CA LEU A 128 6.04 5.12 -24.51
C LEU A 128 4.89 5.79 -25.27
N GLN A 129 5.25 6.41 -26.38
CA GLN A 129 4.31 7.09 -27.26
C GLN A 129 3.53 6.07 -28.12
N LEU A 130 2.20 6.17 -28.10
CA LEU A 130 1.29 5.26 -28.81
C LEU A 130 0.75 5.80 -30.14
N ASP A 131 0.98 7.06 -30.45
CA ASP A 131 0.50 7.72 -31.67
C ASP A 131 1.64 8.21 -32.57
N ASP A 132 1.27 8.89 -33.66
CA ASP A 132 2.20 9.42 -34.66
C ASP A 132 2.55 10.90 -34.46
N SER A 133 2.17 11.51 -33.33
CA SER A 133 2.52 12.91 -33.05
C SER A 133 4.04 13.13 -33.05
N ASP A 134 4.47 14.36 -33.36
CA ASP A 134 5.89 14.68 -33.32
C ASP A 134 6.40 14.65 -31.87
N PRO A 135 7.55 14.02 -31.59
CA PRO A 135 8.13 14.06 -30.26
C PRO A 135 8.49 15.50 -29.88
N PRO A 136 8.39 15.87 -28.58
CA PRO A 136 8.72 17.21 -28.12
C PRO A 136 10.18 17.55 -28.43
N PRO A 137 10.48 18.83 -28.74
CA PRO A 137 11.84 19.27 -28.99
C PRO A 137 12.71 19.31 -27.72
N GLU A 138 12.06 19.36 -26.56
CA GLU A 138 12.70 19.28 -25.25
C GLU A 138 13.37 17.91 -25.06
N ARG A 139 14.44 17.88 -24.26
CA ARG A 139 15.19 16.64 -23.94
C ARG A 139 15.19 16.32 -22.45
N GLU A 140 14.14 16.73 -21.77
CA GLU A 140 13.97 16.51 -20.32
C GLU A 140 13.58 15.06 -19.99
N PHE A 141 13.06 14.31 -20.97
CA PHE A 141 12.68 12.92 -20.84
C PHE A 141 12.89 12.15 -22.14
N ASP A 142 13.00 10.83 -22.05
CA ASP A 142 13.16 9.96 -23.21
C ASP A 142 11.81 9.64 -23.86
N VAL A 143 11.78 9.57 -25.19
CA VAL A 143 10.59 9.15 -25.96
C VAL A 143 10.90 7.93 -26.79
N ILE A 144 10.10 6.88 -26.58
CA ILE A 144 10.19 5.60 -27.27
C ILE A 144 8.84 5.26 -27.91
N ARG A 145 8.88 4.43 -28.96
CA ARG A 145 7.71 3.80 -29.56
C ARG A 145 7.84 2.29 -29.51
N GLY A 146 6.72 1.60 -29.43
CA GLY A 146 6.66 0.14 -29.41
C GLY A 146 5.30 -0.36 -28.98
N LYS A 147 5.15 -1.68 -28.92
CA LYS A 147 3.97 -2.36 -28.41
C LYS A 147 4.34 -3.11 -27.14
N THR A 148 3.68 -2.80 -26.04
CA THR A 148 3.85 -3.54 -24.79
C THR A 148 3.42 -4.99 -24.97
N ARG A 149 4.33 -5.93 -24.69
CA ARG A 149 4.09 -7.37 -24.83
C ARG A 149 3.74 -8.02 -23.49
N LYS A 150 4.50 -7.70 -22.45
CA LYS A 150 4.32 -8.21 -21.09
C LYS A 150 4.83 -7.19 -20.08
N ALA A 151 4.09 -7.03 -18.99
CA ALA A 151 4.53 -6.32 -17.79
C ALA A 151 4.43 -7.26 -16.57
N SER A 152 5.35 -7.09 -15.63
CA SER A 152 5.38 -7.82 -14.35
C SER A 152 6.06 -6.95 -13.29
N GLY A 153 5.90 -7.34 -12.02
CA GLY A 153 6.45 -6.60 -10.87
C GLY A 153 5.41 -5.75 -10.16
N ALA A 154 5.90 -4.80 -9.38
CA ALA A 154 5.16 -3.81 -8.62
C ALA A 154 6.05 -2.58 -8.40
N LEU A 155 5.58 -1.61 -7.60
CA LEU A 155 6.32 -0.42 -7.21
C LEU A 155 7.81 -0.72 -6.91
N GLY A 156 8.70 0.04 -7.54
CA GLY A 156 10.16 -0.10 -7.39
C GLY A 156 10.82 -1.22 -8.22
N ALA A 157 10.03 -2.07 -8.89
CA ALA A 157 10.58 -3.24 -9.59
C ALA A 157 9.73 -3.70 -10.79
N PHE A 158 9.15 -2.77 -11.56
CA PHE A 158 8.45 -3.15 -12.78
C PHE A 158 9.43 -3.56 -13.88
N LYS A 159 9.04 -4.61 -14.61
CA LYS A 159 9.71 -5.07 -15.82
C LYS A 159 8.72 -5.08 -16.95
N VAL A 160 9.03 -4.34 -18.02
CA VAL A 160 8.18 -4.21 -19.20
C VAL A 160 8.96 -4.65 -20.43
N SER A 161 8.31 -5.44 -21.28
CA SER A 161 8.87 -5.89 -22.56
C SER A 161 8.08 -5.34 -23.73
N PHE A 162 8.78 -4.99 -24.82
CA PHE A 162 8.21 -4.35 -25.99
C PHE A 162 8.59 -5.08 -27.28
N ASP A 163 7.65 -5.10 -28.22
CA ASP A 163 7.90 -5.37 -29.63
C ASP A 163 7.84 -4.07 -30.45
N HIS A 164 8.42 -4.08 -31.65
CA HIS A 164 8.54 -2.90 -32.51
C HIS A 164 9.20 -1.68 -31.82
N PHE A 165 10.09 -1.92 -30.86
CA PHE A 165 10.77 -0.89 -30.10
C PHE A 165 11.62 -0.01 -31.00
N SER A 166 11.38 1.30 -30.92
CA SER A 166 12.09 2.33 -31.68
C SER A 166 12.36 3.53 -30.79
N ARG A 167 13.52 4.17 -30.96
CA ARG A 167 13.89 5.40 -30.24
C ARG A 167 13.98 6.57 -31.19
N VAL A 168 13.76 7.76 -30.67
CA VAL A 168 13.97 8.99 -31.42
C VAL A 168 15.47 9.16 -31.76
N GLN A 169 15.75 9.47 -33.03
CA GLN A 169 17.06 9.87 -33.53
C GLN A 169 17.02 11.36 -33.89
N PRO A 170 17.86 12.20 -33.27
CA PRO A 170 17.91 13.62 -33.60
C PRO A 170 18.35 13.84 -35.05
N GLY A 171 17.52 14.50 -35.83
CA GLY A 171 17.77 14.77 -37.26
C GLY A 171 18.73 15.94 -37.55
N GLY A 172 19.22 16.64 -36.52
CA GLY A 172 20.02 17.86 -36.67
C GLY A 172 19.22 18.96 -37.36
N ARG A 173 19.41 19.17 -38.67
CA ARG A 173 18.65 20.11 -39.51
C ARG A 173 17.43 19.47 -40.22
N GLY A 174 17.23 18.16 -40.09
CA GLY A 174 16.12 17.42 -40.69
C GLY A 174 15.07 16.99 -39.68
N ASN A 175 13.98 16.40 -40.19
CA ASN A 175 12.90 15.84 -39.37
C ASN A 175 13.42 14.77 -38.40
N TRP A 176 12.68 14.58 -37.31
CA TRP A 176 12.86 13.46 -36.40
C TRP A 176 12.84 12.14 -37.16
N ARG A 177 13.78 11.25 -36.84
CA ARG A 177 13.81 9.89 -37.36
C ARG A 177 13.63 8.92 -36.22
N TRP A 178 13.11 7.75 -36.52
CA TRP A 178 13.04 6.64 -35.58
C TRP A 178 14.13 5.61 -35.94
N THR A 179 14.73 5.00 -34.93
CA THR A 179 15.59 3.82 -35.17
C THR A 179 14.79 2.70 -35.83
N GLU A 180 15.47 1.79 -36.52
CA GLU A 180 14.82 0.56 -37.01
C GLU A 180 14.15 -0.21 -35.86
N PRO A 181 12.88 -0.63 -36.01
CA PRO A 181 12.15 -1.34 -34.97
C PRO A 181 12.80 -2.67 -34.59
N ARG A 182 12.87 -2.95 -33.29
CA ARG A 182 13.40 -4.21 -32.75
C ARG A 182 12.39 -4.88 -31.82
N ASN A 183 12.35 -6.21 -31.85
CA ASN A 183 11.47 -7.00 -30.97
C ASN A 183 12.24 -7.49 -29.74
N GLY A 184 11.51 -7.74 -28.65
CA GLY A 184 12.09 -8.23 -27.39
C GLY A 184 12.93 -7.20 -26.64
N ALA A 185 12.61 -5.90 -26.76
CA ALA A 185 13.24 -4.88 -25.91
C ALA A 185 12.69 -4.97 -24.48
N HIS A 186 13.48 -4.55 -23.50
CA HIS A 186 13.11 -4.57 -22.08
C HIS A 186 13.40 -3.21 -21.44
N SER A 187 12.57 -2.81 -20.48
CA SER A 187 12.77 -1.66 -19.61
C SER A 187 12.41 -2.02 -18.17
N GLU A 188 13.14 -1.43 -17.24
CA GLU A 188 12.85 -1.47 -15.81
C GLU A 188 12.44 -0.07 -15.35
N CYS A 189 11.51 0.01 -14.41
CA CYS A 189 11.02 1.27 -13.84
C CYS A 189 10.39 1.01 -12.48
N ASP A 190 10.28 2.06 -11.68
CA ASP A 190 9.65 1.99 -10.36
C ASP A 190 8.14 2.19 -10.45
N ILE A 191 7.71 3.04 -11.39
CA ILE A 191 6.33 3.48 -11.56
C ILE A 191 5.94 3.32 -13.03
N ILE A 192 4.70 2.89 -13.26
CA ILE A 192 4.07 2.93 -14.58
C ILE A 192 2.85 3.84 -14.49
N LEU A 193 2.84 4.91 -15.29
CA LEU A 193 1.70 5.80 -15.47
C LEU A 193 1.03 5.49 -16.83
N ASP A 194 -0.08 4.79 -16.79
CA ASP A 194 -0.85 4.36 -17.96
C ASP A 194 -1.98 5.33 -18.29
N LEU A 195 -1.74 6.16 -19.31
CA LEU A 195 -2.65 7.11 -19.94
C LEU A 195 -3.03 6.63 -21.35
N SER A 196 -2.96 5.32 -21.60
CA SER A 196 -3.18 4.76 -22.95
C SER A 196 -4.64 4.74 -23.38
N GLY A 197 -5.57 4.68 -22.43
CA GLY A 197 -6.98 4.35 -22.68
C GLY A 197 -7.20 2.90 -23.14
N GLN A 198 -6.16 2.07 -23.19
CA GLN A 198 -6.22 0.66 -23.58
C GLN A 198 -6.57 -0.24 -22.38
N ALA A 199 -6.71 -1.55 -22.64
CA ALA A 199 -6.88 -2.55 -21.59
C ALA A 199 -5.69 -2.50 -20.62
N PRO A 200 -5.93 -2.60 -19.30
CA PRO A 200 -4.87 -2.49 -18.31
C PRO A 200 -3.83 -3.61 -18.46
N LEU A 201 -2.58 -3.31 -18.09
CA LEU A 201 -1.49 -4.30 -18.14
C LEU A 201 -1.63 -5.41 -17.09
N PHE A 202 -2.49 -5.21 -16.08
CA PHE A 202 -2.73 -6.12 -14.97
C PHE A 202 -4.24 -6.33 -14.74
N ALA A 203 -4.68 -7.55 -14.45
CA ALA A 203 -6.09 -7.89 -14.32
C ALA A 203 -6.81 -7.15 -13.17
N ALA A 204 -6.17 -7.04 -12.00
CA ALA A 204 -6.62 -6.24 -10.85
C ALA A 204 -5.69 -5.03 -10.68
N HIS A 205 -5.64 -4.20 -11.71
CA HIS A 205 -4.73 -3.06 -11.79
C HIS A 205 -4.85 -2.07 -10.64
N GLU A 206 -6.06 -1.83 -10.15
CA GLU A 206 -6.34 -0.93 -9.02
C GLU A 206 -5.68 -1.40 -7.70
N LYS A 207 -5.21 -2.65 -7.66
CA LYS A 207 -4.50 -3.25 -6.53
C LYS A 207 -2.99 -3.38 -6.75
N ARG A 208 -2.50 -2.91 -7.91
CA ARG A 208 -1.08 -2.97 -8.26
C ARG A 208 -0.41 -1.67 -7.85
N GLU A 209 0.25 -1.69 -6.70
CA GLU A 209 1.05 -0.56 -6.23
C GLU A 209 2.07 -0.13 -7.30
N GLY A 210 2.16 1.17 -7.55
CA GLY A 210 3.04 1.76 -8.57
C GLY A 210 2.52 1.69 -10.02
N TYR A 211 1.41 0.99 -10.29
CA TYR A 211 0.74 1.06 -11.59
C TYR A 211 -0.48 1.98 -11.49
N LEU A 212 -0.33 3.19 -11.99
CA LEU A 212 -1.34 4.24 -11.97
C LEU A 212 -1.99 4.32 -13.34
N ARG A 213 -3.32 4.21 -13.40
CA ARG A 213 -4.07 4.27 -14.66
C ARG A 213 -5.14 5.34 -14.59
N ALA A 214 -5.22 6.15 -15.64
CA ALA A 214 -6.28 7.14 -15.81
C ALA A 214 -6.83 7.14 -17.23
N ASP A 215 -8.07 7.60 -17.39
CA ASP A 215 -8.65 7.85 -18.70
C ASP A 215 -7.99 9.10 -19.33
N PRO A 216 -7.28 8.97 -20.47
CA PRO A 216 -6.67 10.12 -21.14
C PRO A 216 -7.69 11.15 -21.65
N GLY A 217 -8.96 10.77 -21.79
CA GLY A 217 -10.04 11.71 -22.12
C GLY A 217 -10.42 12.63 -20.95
N SER A 218 -10.05 12.29 -19.72
CA SER A 218 -10.33 13.07 -18.53
C SER A 218 -9.07 13.79 -18.06
N VAL A 219 -9.05 15.12 -18.24
CA VAL A 219 -7.94 15.97 -17.78
C VAL A 219 -7.75 15.84 -16.27
N THR A 220 -8.83 15.89 -15.49
CA THR A 220 -8.76 15.75 -14.04
C THR A 220 -8.18 14.40 -13.62
N ALA A 221 -8.70 13.29 -14.17
CA ALA A 221 -8.20 11.97 -13.82
C ALA A 221 -6.72 11.78 -14.19
N SER A 222 -6.30 12.31 -15.35
CA SER A 222 -4.90 12.28 -15.77
C SER A 222 -4.01 13.11 -14.84
N MET A 223 -4.48 14.29 -14.39
CA MET A 223 -3.72 15.14 -13.47
C MET A 223 -3.63 14.53 -12.06
N ASP A 224 -4.72 13.94 -11.57
CA ASP A 224 -4.72 13.24 -10.28
C ASP A 224 -3.72 12.06 -10.31
N ALA A 225 -3.71 11.28 -11.39
CA ALA A 225 -2.75 10.19 -11.55
C ALA A 225 -1.29 10.68 -11.66
N VAL A 226 -1.04 11.82 -12.30
CA VAL A 226 0.29 12.47 -12.30
C VAL A 226 0.68 12.91 -10.90
N PHE A 227 -0.25 13.51 -10.15
CA PHE A 227 0.01 13.94 -8.77
C PHE A 227 0.28 12.76 -7.84
N ASP A 228 -0.43 11.63 -8.02
CA ASP A 228 -0.16 10.41 -7.27
C ASP A 228 1.20 9.79 -7.66
N ALA A 229 1.55 9.78 -8.94
CA ALA A 229 2.87 9.35 -9.40
C ALA A 229 3.98 10.16 -8.73
N ALA A 230 3.79 11.48 -8.62
CA ALA A 230 4.77 12.39 -8.03
C ALA A 230 5.12 12.07 -6.55
N LYS A 231 4.24 11.37 -5.83
CA LYS A 231 4.43 10.98 -4.42
C LYS A 231 5.16 9.64 -4.25
N LEU A 232 5.36 8.89 -5.32
CA LEU A 232 5.90 7.52 -5.27
C LEU A 232 7.43 7.49 -5.32
N ILE A 233 8.11 8.42 -4.65
CA ILE A 233 9.58 8.44 -4.48
C ILE A 233 9.92 8.22 -3.02
N GLY A 234 10.92 7.38 -2.75
CA GLY A 234 11.46 7.15 -1.42
C GLY A 234 11.35 5.70 -1.00
N THR A 235 11.34 5.49 0.32
CA THR A 235 11.21 4.16 0.94
C THR A 235 9.82 4.01 1.53
N PHE A 236 9.14 2.94 1.14
CA PHE A 236 7.80 2.58 1.59
C PHE A 236 7.86 1.26 2.34
N GLU A 237 6.99 1.08 3.33
CA GLU A 237 6.84 -0.19 4.03
C GLU A 237 5.67 -0.98 3.44
N LYS A 238 5.95 -2.19 2.95
CA LYS A 238 4.94 -3.10 2.41
C LYS A 238 4.62 -4.21 3.41
N PRO A 239 3.38 -4.31 3.92
CA PRO A 239 3.01 -5.40 4.81
C PRO A 239 3.01 -6.76 4.11
N LEU A 240 3.47 -7.78 4.83
CA LEU A 240 3.45 -9.18 4.39
C LEU A 240 2.13 -9.84 4.77
N TYR A 241 1.11 -9.69 3.92
CA TYR A 241 -0.26 -10.14 4.21
C TYR A 241 -0.50 -11.64 4.26
N ALA A 242 0.40 -12.45 3.70
CA ALA A 242 0.18 -13.88 3.53
C ALA A 242 1.42 -14.66 3.96
N ARG A 243 1.21 -15.68 4.80
CA ARG A 243 2.23 -16.66 5.15
C ARG A 243 1.88 -17.98 4.49
N VAL A 244 2.86 -18.60 3.85
CA VAL A 244 2.75 -19.96 3.33
C VAL A 244 3.56 -20.90 4.21
N GLU A 245 2.96 -22.04 4.57
CA GLU A 245 3.61 -23.15 5.27
C GLU A 245 3.73 -24.34 4.30
N PRO A 246 4.88 -24.52 3.62
CA PRO A 246 5.02 -25.49 2.53
C PRO A 246 4.68 -26.93 2.91
N ILE A 247 4.99 -27.34 4.14
CA ILE A 247 4.73 -28.71 4.60
C ILE A 247 3.23 -29.07 4.68
N LEU A 248 2.37 -28.06 4.86
CA LEU A 248 0.92 -28.20 4.86
C LEU A 248 0.33 -28.09 3.45
N CYS A 249 1.12 -27.67 2.46
CA CYS A 249 0.63 -27.46 1.11
C CYS A 249 0.34 -28.81 0.43
N ALA A 250 -0.89 -28.94 -0.09
CA ALA A 250 -1.31 -30.11 -0.86
C ALA A 250 -1.19 -29.88 -2.39
N HIS A 251 -0.50 -28.82 -2.82
CA HIS A 251 -0.29 -28.53 -4.23
C HIS A 251 0.63 -29.59 -4.84
N SER A 252 0.20 -30.29 -5.89
CA SER A 252 1.02 -31.26 -6.66
C SER A 252 1.56 -32.51 -5.90
N ARG A 253 1.81 -32.46 -4.58
CA ARG A 253 2.44 -33.53 -3.78
C ARG A 253 1.66 -34.85 -3.75
N ALA A 254 0.34 -34.81 -3.90
CA ALA A 254 -0.53 -35.98 -3.80
C ALA A 254 -0.80 -36.69 -5.14
N GLY A 255 -0.29 -36.19 -6.28
CA GLY A 255 -0.50 -36.81 -7.60
C GLY A 255 -1.96 -36.88 -8.08
N GLN A 256 -2.86 -36.15 -7.43
CA GLN A 256 -4.26 -35.93 -7.82
C GLN A 256 -4.41 -34.50 -8.37
N VAL A 257 -5.60 -34.12 -8.87
CA VAL A 257 -5.93 -32.69 -9.09
C VAL A 257 -5.64 -31.95 -7.78
N GLY A 258 -4.54 -31.20 -7.77
CA GLY A 258 -3.99 -30.59 -6.57
C GLY A 258 -4.84 -29.41 -6.10
N CYS A 259 -4.60 -28.95 -4.89
CA CYS A 259 -5.16 -27.68 -4.44
C CYS A 259 -4.56 -26.52 -5.26
N SER A 260 -5.30 -26.02 -6.27
CA SER A 260 -4.93 -24.86 -7.10
C SER A 260 -5.80 -23.63 -6.84
N ARG A 261 -6.80 -23.73 -5.97
CA ARG A 261 -7.80 -22.67 -5.75
C ARG A 261 -7.19 -21.32 -5.40
N CYS A 262 -6.06 -21.30 -4.69
CA CYS A 262 -5.36 -20.06 -4.37
C CYS A 262 -4.77 -19.38 -5.61
N LEU A 263 -4.25 -20.16 -6.58
CA LEU A 263 -3.74 -19.66 -7.86
C LEU A 263 -4.88 -19.02 -8.65
N ASP A 264 -6.01 -19.73 -8.76
CA ASP A 264 -7.17 -19.28 -9.53
C ASP A 264 -7.87 -18.06 -8.90
N ALA A 265 -7.86 -17.97 -7.58
CA ALA A 265 -8.53 -16.90 -6.84
C ALA A 265 -7.68 -15.64 -6.65
N CYS A 266 -6.38 -15.66 -6.98
CA CYS A 266 -5.52 -14.51 -6.77
C CYS A 266 -5.75 -13.45 -7.86
N PRO A 267 -6.38 -12.30 -7.54
CA PRO A 267 -6.73 -11.31 -8.56
C PRO A 267 -5.50 -10.60 -9.13
N THR A 268 -4.42 -10.51 -8.35
CA THR A 268 -3.15 -9.88 -8.76
C THR A 268 -2.16 -10.87 -9.38
N GLY A 269 -2.48 -12.17 -9.42
CA GLY A 269 -1.54 -13.19 -9.89
C GLY A 269 -0.25 -13.27 -9.06
N ALA A 270 -0.30 -12.91 -7.78
CA ALA A 270 0.83 -12.95 -6.86
C ALA A 270 1.26 -14.37 -6.46
N ILE A 271 0.46 -15.39 -6.76
CA ILE A 271 0.72 -16.77 -6.34
C ILE A 271 1.24 -17.57 -7.52
N ALA A 272 2.36 -18.26 -7.32
CA ALA A 272 2.98 -19.12 -8.34
C ALA A 272 3.23 -20.53 -7.79
N PRO A 273 3.17 -21.58 -8.63
CA PRO A 273 3.59 -22.91 -8.24
C PRO A 273 5.13 -23.00 -8.15
N GLU A 274 5.63 -23.67 -7.13
CA GLU A 274 7.05 -23.95 -6.91
C GLU A 274 7.21 -25.43 -6.55
N GLY A 275 7.27 -26.29 -7.57
CA GLY A 275 7.32 -27.74 -7.37
C GLY A 275 6.04 -28.32 -6.75
N ASP A 276 6.12 -28.69 -5.48
CA ASP A 276 5.05 -29.31 -4.69
C ASP A 276 4.42 -28.38 -3.63
N TYR A 277 4.68 -27.08 -3.74
CA TYR A 277 3.98 -26.04 -2.98
C TYR A 277 3.74 -24.81 -3.87
N VAL A 278 3.17 -23.76 -3.28
CA VAL A 278 2.99 -22.47 -3.94
C VAL A 278 3.77 -21.40 -3.19
N THR A 279 4.23 -20.37 -3.90
CA THR A 279 4.86 -19.18 -3.33
C THR A 279 3.94 -17.97 -3.53
N VAL A 280 4.10 -16.97 -2.66
CA VAL A 280 3.41 -15.68 -2.79
C VAL A 280 4.47 -14.61 -2.99
N ASP A 281 4.40 -13.90 -4.10
CA ASP A 281 5.17 -12.67 -4.31
C ASP A 281 4.57 -11.56 -3.43
N PRO A 282 5.30 -11.11 -2.38
CA PRO A 282 4.79 -10.09 -1.46
C PRO A 282 4.59 -8.74 -2.16
N MET A 283 5.37 -8.45 -3.20
CA MET A 283 5.28 -7.20 -3.95
C MET A 283 4.03 -7.14 -4.82
N ALA A 284 3.59 -8.30 -5.34
CA ALA A 284 2.34 -8.41 -6.08
C ALA A 284 1.11 -8.62 -5.19
N CYS A 285 1.29 -8.98 -3.91
CA CYS A 285 0.21 -9.30 -3.00
C CYS A 285 -0.51 -8.04 -2.52
N ALA A 286 -1.82 -7.97 -2.77
CA ALA A 286 -2.67 -6.86 -2.34
C ALA A 286 -3.45 -7.14 -1.04
N GLY A 287 -3.13 -8.22 -0.33
CA GLY A 287 -3.76 -8.52 0.96
C GLY A 287 -5.27 -8.78 0.91
N CYS A 288 -5.82 -9.34 -0.17
CA CYS A 288 -7.28 -9.55 -0.24
C CYS A 288 -7.82 -10.75 0.56
N GLY A 289 -6.96 -11.62 1.10
CA GLY A 289 -7.36 -12.79 1.91
C GLY A 289 -8.13 -13.91 1.19
N ALA A 290 -8.29 -13.83 -0.15
CA ALA A 290 -9.02 -14.85 -0.91
C ALA A 290 -8.32 -16.22 -0.87
N CYS A 291 -6.99 -16.25 -0.95
CA CYS A 291 -6.20 -17.47 -0.97
C CYS A 291 -6.25 -18.22 0.37
N SER A 292 -6.23 -17.52 1.51
CA SER A 292 -6.31 -18.15 2.83
C SER A 292 -7.71 -18.75 3.06
N SER A 293 -8.75 -18.02 2.68
CA SER A 293 -10.15 -18.46 2.84
C SER A 293 -10.47 -19.73 2.03
N LEU A 294 -9.74 -19.95 0.93
CA LEU A 294 -9.95 -21.10 0.04
C LEU A 294 -8.99 -22.26 0.28
N CYS A 295 -8.02 -22.13 1.18
CA CYS A 295 -7.00 -23.14 1.42
C CYS A 295 -7.51 -24.21 2.40
N PRO A 296 -7.89 -25.42 1.94
CA PRO A 296 -8.47 -26.44 2.81
C PRO A 296 -7.45 -27.04 3.79
N SER A 297 -6.15 -27.02 3.44
CA SER A 297 -5.09 -27.57 4.29
C SER A 297 -4.53 -26.57 5.30
N GLY A 298 -4.98 -25.31 5.27
CA GLY A 298 -4.41 -24.24 6.10
C GLY A 298 -2.97 -23.88 5.74
N ALA A 299 -2.48 -24.27 4.56
CA ALA A 299 -1.13 -23.97 4.10
C ALA A 299 -0.88 -22.49 3.81
N ILE A 300 -1.94 -21.71 3.58
CA ILE A 300 -1.86 -20.26 3.42
C ILE A 300 -2.72 -19.62 4.50
N SER A 301 -2.12 -18.79 5.34
CA SER A 301 -2.81 -17.99 6.36
C SER A 301 -2.71 -16.50 6.04
N TYR A 302 -3.78 -15.76 6.34
CA TYR A 302 -3.77 -14.31 6.27
C TYR A 302 -3.05 -13.76 7.51
N ASP A 303 -1.91 -13.11 7.30
CA ASP A 303 -1.08 -12.46 8.33
C ASP A 303 -1.36 -10.95 8.22
N ALA A 304 -2.57 -10.55 8.62
CA ALA A 304 -2.98 -9.15 8.57
C ALA A 304 -2.16 -8.33 9.57
N PRO A 305 -1.78 -7.07 9.24
CA PRO A 305 -1.53 -6.07 10.27
C PRO A 305 -2.74 -6.00 11.23
N PRO A 306 -2.55 -5.79 12.54
CA PRO A 306 -3.64 -5.67 13.52
C PRO A 306 -4.59 -4.50 13.24
#